data_AF-A0A9P1FNG1-F1
#
_entry.id   AF-A0A9P1FNG1-F1
#
_cell.length_a   1.000
_cell.length_b   1.000
_cell.length_c   1.000
_cell.angle_alpha   90.00
_cell.angle_beta   90.00
_cell.angle_gamma   90.00
#
_symmetry.space_group_name_H-M   'P 1'
#
loop_
_entity.id
_entity.type
_entity.pdbx_description
1 polymer ?
#
loop_
_entity_poly.entity_id
_entity_poly.type
_entity_poly.pdbx_seq_one_letter_code
_entity_poly.pdbx_strand_id
1 'polypeptide(L)'
;MHVEPALASGGSTAGKYSTIPSGKRRFYGRVRQGLYQYLLMEPAIKAGNLQAPEIEDFFSMNIVKVKGGMPMKNCGFGGTCKTKEKRTSRWLDFKTATDLLAGAFRYDAGDVPDFLPGVKVIRAFAKKVTRMEEAINEGNVQEVQQLYAKSKLDLSRYLPLVELEPLDSQDYTHEWDTRPQVWCQGQFCV
;
A
#
# COMPACT_ATOMS: atom_id res chain seq x y z
N MET A 1 46.94 -4.22 30.00
CA MET A 1 46.17 -3.79 28.82
C MET A 1 44.70 -3.91 29.18
N HIS A 2 44.07 -2.81 29.60
CA HIS A 2 42.65 -2.79 29.90
C HIS A 2 41.89 -2.52 28.60
N VAL A 3 41.03 -3.45 28.20
CA VAL A 3 40.08 -3.25 27.10
C VAL A 3 38.84 -2.63 27.72
N GLU A 4 38.62 -1.34 27.46
CA GLU A 4 37.35 -0.70 27.82
C GLU A 4 36.22 -1.29 26.96
N PRO A 5 35.08 -1.67 27.56
CA PRO A 5 33.92 -2.08 26.78
C PRO A 5 33.36 -0.86 26.05
N ALA A 6 33.23 -0.97 24.72
CA ALA A 6 32.57 0.03 23.91
C ALA A 6 31.10 0.16 24.34
N LEU A 7 30.79 1.24 25.07
CA LEU A 7 29.43 1.61 25.40
C LEU A 7 28.75 2.16 24.14
N ALA A 8 28.20 1.27 23.31
CA ALA A 8 27.36 1.65 22.18
C ALA A 8 25.96 2.07 22.67
N SER A 9 25.88 3.22 23.33
CA SER A 9 24.61 3.88 23.65
C SER A 9 24.10 4.66 22.43
N GLY A 10 23.65 3.93 21.41
CA GLY A 10 23.05 4.49 20.18
C GLY A 10 21.67 3.92 19.84
N GLY A 11 21.01 3.28 20.80
CA GLY A 11 19.98 2.27 20.49
C GLY A 11 18.50 2.70 20.46
N SER A 12 18.10 3.89 20.92
CA SER A 12 16.66 4.18 21.10
C SER A 12 16.14 5.40 20.33
N THR A 13 16.97 6.39 19.99
CA THR A 13 16.46 7.63 19.39
C THR A 13 16.38 7.65 17.86
N ALA A 14 16.83 6.61 17.16
CA ALA A 14 16.94 6.63 15.70
C ALA A 14 15.58 6.55 14.94
N GLY A 15 14.51 6.02 15.55
CA GLY A 15 13.20 5.85 14.89
C GLY A 15 12.63 7.18 14.41
N LYS A 16 12.36 8.10 15.35
CA LYS A 16 11.73 9.39 15.05
C LYS A 16 12.53 10.28 14.08
N TYR A 17 13.86 10.30 14.18
CA TYR A 17 14.71 11.21 13.41
C TYR A 17 15.11 10.69 12.02
N SER A 18 14.99 9.38 11.74
CA SER A 18 15.45 8.80 10.47
C SER A 18 14.41 7.98 9.72
N THR A 19 13.54 7.22 10.41
CA THR A 19 12.58 6.33 9.71
C THR A 19 11.37 7.09 9.20
N ILE A 20 10.86 8.05 9.96
CA ILE A 20 9.71 8.87 9.54
C ILE A 20 10.06 9.68 8.27
N PRO A 21 11.10 10.55 8.25
CA PRO A 21 11.40 11.35 7.06
C PRO A 21 11.73 10.48 5.83
N SER A 22 12.42 9.36 6.05
CA SER A 22 12.73 8.38 4.99
C SER A 22 11.47 7.70 4.44
N GLY A 23 10.58 7.26 5.34
CA GLY A 23 9.28 6.67 4.98
C GLY A 23 8.41 7.64 4.18
N LYS A 24 8.31 8.90 4.63
CA LYS A 24 7.60 9.95 3.89
C LYS A 24 8.15 10.13 2.48
N ARG A 25 9.46 10.32 2.35
CA ARG A 25 10.12 10.50 1.05
C ARG A 25 9.87 9.32 0.09
N ARG A 26 9.77 8.10 0.62
CA ARG A 26 9.62 6.88 -0.17
C ARG A 26 8.17 6.56 -0.54
N PHE A 27 7.23 6.81 0.37
CA PHE A 27 5.89 6.23 0.26
C PHE A 27 4.77 7.27 0.12
N TYR A 28 4.97 8.54 0.49
CA TYR A 28 3.89 9.54 0.40
C TYR A 28 3.31 9.67 -1.01
N GLY A 29 4.15 9.82 -2.04
CA GLY A 29 3.66 9.96 -3.42
C GLY A 29 2.81 8.77 -3.88
N ARG A 30 3.22 7.55 -3.52
CA ARG A 30 2.51 6.30 -3.86
C ARG A 30 1.22 6.15 -3.06
N VAL A 31 1.24 6.50 -1.78
CA VAL A 31 0.05 6.51 -0.93
C VAL A 31 -0.97 7.54 -1.43
N ARG A 32 -0.52 8.75 -1.80
CA ARG A 32 -1.36 9.78 -2.42
C ARG A 32 -1.95 9.34 -3.75
N GLN A 33 -1.15 8.72 -4.62
CA GLN A 33 -1.66 8.15 -5.87
C GLN A 33 -2.70 7.05 -5.63
N GLY A 34 -2.46 6.16 -4.66
CA GLY A 34 -3.41 5.12 -4.29
C GLY A 34 -4.71 5.69 -3.71
N LEU A 35 -4.64 6.72 -2.88
CA LEU A 35 -5.80 7.45 -2.36
C LEU A 35 -6.60 8.12 -3.47
N TYR A 36 -5.93 8.82 -4.39
CA TYR A 36 -6.54 9.42 -5.58
C TYR A 36 -7.33 8.37 -6.38
N GLN A 37 -6.68 7.28 -6.80
CA GLN A 37 -7.35 6.24 -7.59
C GLN A 37 -8.44 5.49 -6.79
N TYR A 38 -8.27 5.34 -5.48
CA TYR A 38 -9.30 4.77 -4.62
C TYR A 38 -10.55 5.65 -4.51
N LEU A 39 -10.38 6.97 -4.47
CA LEU A 39 -11.49 7.94 -4.45
C LEU A 39 -12.17 8.09 -5.81
N LEU A 40 -11.43 7.92 -6.92
CA LEU A 40 -12.02 7.91 -8.27
C LEU A 40 -13.07 6.81 -8.47
N MET A 41 -12.97 5.69 -7.74
CA MET A 41 -13.98 4.64 -7.81
C MET A 41 -15.32 5.03 -7.15
N GLU A 42 -15.34 6.06 -6.29
CA GLU A 42 -16.52 6.39 -5.46
C GLU A 42 -17.80 6.65 -6.26
N PRO A 43 -17.80 7.45 -7.35
CA PRO A 43 -19.01 7.72 -8.12
C PRO A 43 -19.59 6.45 -8.73
N ALA A 44 -18.73 5.59 -9.30
CA ALA A 44 -19.12 4.32 -9.91
C ALA A 44 -19.73 3.35 -8.88
N ILE A 45 -19.08 3.21 -7.71
CA ILE A 45 -19.57 2.37 -6.62
C ILE A 45 -20.93 2.88 -6.10
N LYS A 46 -21.09 4.20 -5.93
CA LYS A 46 -22.37 4.80 -5.52
C LYS A 46 -23.47 4.59 -6.55
N ALA A 47 -23.14 4.68 -7.83
CA ALA A 47 -24.07 4.39 -8.93
C ALA A 47 -24.37 2.88 -9.08
N GLY A 48 -23.63 2.01 -8.39
CA GLY A 48 -23.74 0.56 -8.54
C GLY A 48 -23.15 0.02 -9.84
N ASN A 49 -22.38 0.83 -10.56
CA ASN A 49 -21.68 0.42 -11.77
C ASN A 49 -20.33 -0.22 -11.40
N LEU A 50 -20.33 -1.53 -11.18
CA LEU A 50 -19.12 -2.27 -10.81
C LEU A 50 -18.15 -2.53 -11.98
N GLN A 51 -18.58 -2.26 -13.22
CA GLN A 51 -17.78 -2.44 -14.43
C GLN A 51 -17.15 -1.13 -14.91
N ALA A 52 -17.18 -0.09 -14.07
CA ALA A 52 -16.58 1.18 -14.43
C ALA A 52 -15.05 1.03 -14.58
N PRO A 53 -14.43 1.68 -15.58
CA PRO A 53 -13.01 1.53 -15.88
C PRO A 53 -12.13 1.92 -14.69
N GLU A 54 -12.56 2.86 -13.85
CA GLU A 54 -11.81 3.28 -12.67
C GLU A 54 -11.67 2.16 -11.62
N ILE A 55 -12.69 1.28 -11.52
CA ILE A 55 -12.66 0.11 -10.64
C ILE A 55 -11.73 -0.95 -11.23
N GLU A 56 -11.86 -1.22 -12.52
CA GLU A 56 -10.98 -2.17 -13.22
C GLU A 56 -9.51 -1.73 -13.15
N ASP A 57 -9.21 -0.48 -13.44
CA ASP A 57 -7.86 0.08 -13.41
C ASP A 57 -7.22 0.00 -12.02
N PHE A 58 -8.01 0.15 -10.96
CA PHE A 58 -7.51 0.07 -9.59
C PHE A 58 -7.03 -1.34 -9.21
N PHE A 59 -7.78 -2.37 -9.63
CA PHE A 59 -7.49 -3.77 -9.28
C PHE A 59 -6.66 -4.51 -10.35
N SER A 60 -6.63 -4.04 -11.59
CA SER A 60 -5.95 -4.72 -12.69
C SER A 60 -4.42 -4.76 -12.50
N MET A 61 -3.81 -5.89 -12.88
CA MET A 61 -2.36 -6.09 -12.81
C MET A 61 -1.65 -5.46 -14.02
N ASN A 62 -1.89 -4.18 -14.27
CA ASN A 62 -1.41 -3.46 -15.45
C ASN A 62 -0.08 -2.71 -15.22
N ILE A 63 0.37 -2.56 -13.98
CA ILE A 63 1.55 -1.77 -13.64
C ILE A 63 2.81 -2.65 -13.60
N VAL A 64 3.84 -2.33 -14.40
CA VAL A 64 5.11 -3.08 -14.41
C VAL A 64 5.99 -2.69 -13.22
N LYS A 65 6.38 -3.66 -12.38
CA LYS A 65 7.38 -3.50 -11.32
C LYS A 65 8.80 -3.66 -11.86
N VAL A 66 9.18 -4.86 -12.30
CA VAL A 66 10.55 -5.16 -12.78
C VAL A 66 10.53 -5.94 -14.08
N LYS A 67 11.54 -5.72 -14.93
CA LYS A 67 11.87 -6.60 -16.05
C LYS A 67 12.53 -7.87 -15.47
N GLY A 68 11.99 -9.05 -15.81
CA GLY A 68 12.37 -10.35 -15.23
C GLY A 68 11.22 -10.95 -14.42
N GLY A 69 10.39 -11.78 -15.06
CA GLY A 69 9.03 -12.02 -14.60
C GLY A 69 8.79 -13.09 -13.53
N MET A 70 7.50 -13.31 -13.28
CA MET A 70 6.95 -14.21 -12.25
C MET A 70 6.79 -15.63 -12.81
N PRO A 71 6.94 -16.67 -11.97
CA PRO A 71 6.65 -18.04 -12.39
C PRO A 71 5.16 -18.20 -12.74
N MET A 72 4.86 -18.79 -13.90
CA MET A 72 3.49 -19.14 -14.31
C MET A 72 3.21 -20.61 -14.01
N LYS A 73 2.01 -20.90 -13.47
CA LYS A 73 1.49 -22.28 -13.40
C LYS A 73 0.90 -22.67 -14.77
N ASN A 74 1.05 -23.94 -15.15
CA ASN A 74 0.53 -24.53 -16.40
C ASN A 74 1.12 -23.96 -17.69
N CYS A 75 2.45 -23.91 -17.77
CA CYS A 75 3.09 -23.84 -19.08
C CYS A 75 2.98 -25.20 -19.77
N GLY A 76 2.54 -25.23 -21.03
CA GLY A 76 2.24 -26.45 -21.81
C GLY A 76 3.40 -27.45 -22.01
N PHE A 77 4.54 -27.25 -21.36
CA PHE A 77 5.74 -28.09 -21.47
C PHE A 77 6.44 -28.34 -20.12
N GLY A 78 5.69 -28.68 -19.06
CA GLY A 78 6.23 -29.35 -17.86
C GLY A 78 7.34 -28.62 -17.06
N GLY A 79 7.64 -27.35 -17.37
CA GLY A 79 8.73 -26.58 -16.77
C GLY A 79 8.28 -25.28 -16.09
N THR A 80 9.16 -24.67 -15.29
CA THR A 80 8.94 -23.36 -14.64
C THR A 80 9.11 -22.22 -15.64
N CYS A 81 8.04 -21.85 -16.33
CA CYS A 81 8.01 -20.64 -17.16
C CYS A 81 7.97 -19.38 -16.30
N LYS A 82 8.66 -18.32 -16.75
CA LYS A 82 8.57 -16.98 -16.15
C LYS A 82 7.97 -16.00 -17.16
N THR A 83 7.14 -15.06 -16.71
CA THR A 83 6.70 -13.94 -17.56
C THR A 83 7.89 -13.06 -17.96
N LYS A 84 7.71 -12.17 -18.93
CA LYS A 84 8.75 -11.17 -19.27
C LYS A 84 8.90 -10.10 -18.18
N GLU A 85 7.82 -9.82 -17.45
CA GLU A 85 7.71 -8.71 -16.50
C GLU A 85 6.95 -9.15 -15.25
N LYS A 86 7.34 -8.62 -14.08
CA LYS A 86 6.50 -8.68 -12.88
C LYS A 86 5.54 -7.51 -12.89
N ARG A 87 4.25 -7.77 -12.76
CA ARG A 87 3.21 -6.73 -12.68
C ARG A 87 2.60 -6.64 -11.29
N THR A 88 2.05 -5.48 -10.97
CA THR A 88 1.28 -5.18 -9.77
C THR A 88 0.03 -4.42 -10.19
N SER A 89 -0.99 -4.40 -9.34
CA SER A 89 -2.10 -3.46 -9.46
C SER A 89 -1.85 -2.21 -8.63
N ARG A 90 -2.63 -1.15 -8.88
CA ARG A 90 -2.60 0.02 -7.99
C ARG A 90 -2.98 -0.40 -6.58
N TRP A 91 -3.99 -1.25 -6.43
CA TRP A 91 -4.42 -1.76 -5.14
C TRP A 91 -3.27 -2.39 -4.35
N LEU A 92 -2.51 -3.31 -4.96
CA LEU A 92 -1.40 -3.97 -4.29
C LEU A 92 -0.24 -3.02 -3.97
N ASP A 93 0.04 -2.07 -4.86
CA ASP A 93 1.04 -1.04 -4.61
C ASP A 93 0.65 -0.17 -3.41
N PHE A 94 -0.59 0.29 -3.40
CA PHE A 94 -1.17 1.11 -2.35
C PHE A 94 -1.21 0.39 -1.00
N LYS A 95 -1.68 -0.86 -0.98
CA LYS A 95 -1.68 -1.71 0.22
C LYS A 95 -0.29 -1.86 0.81
N THR A 96 0.73 -2.09 -0.03
CA THR A 96 2.11 -2.26 0.44
C THR A 96 2.69 -0.92 0.93
N ALA A 97 2.50 0.15 0.17
CA ALA A 97 3.03 1.48 0.49
C ALA A 97 2.45 2.03 1.79
N THR A 98 1.15 1.82 2.04
CA THR A 98 0.49 2.28 3.26
C THR A 98 0.91 1.47 4.50
N ASP A 99 1.07 0.14 4.41
CA ASP A 99 1.59 -0.67 5.54
C ASP A 99 3.05 -0.29 5.88
N LEU A 100 3.90 -0.10 4.87
CA LEU A 100 5.29 0.34 5.06
C LEU A 100 5.38 1.78 5.61
N LEU A 101 4.52 2.68 5.14
CA LEU A 101 4.45 4.03 5.67
C LEU A 101 4.02 4.01 7.12
N ALA A 102 2.95 3.28 7.45
CA ALA A 102 2.47 3.12 8.82
C ALA A 102 3.58 2.59 9.76
N GLY A 103 4.34 1.58 9.31
CA GLY A 103 5.47 1.03 10.05
C GLY A 103 6.63 2.02 10.26
N ALA A 104 6.78 3.02 9.37
CA ALA A 104 7.80 4.06 9.51
C ALA A 104 7.53 5.03 10.67
N PHE A 105 6.26 5.16 11.09
CA PHE A 105 5.79 5.98 12.23
C PHE A 105 5.96 5.32 13.60
N ARG A 106 6.86 4.35 13.72
CA ARG A 106 7.30 3.80 15.01
C ARG A 106 8.15 4.80 15.79
N TYR A 107 8.04 4.78 17.12
CA TYR A 107 8.87 5.62 17.99
C TYR A 107 10.22 4.95 18.22
N ASP A 108 10.20 3.65 18.51
CA ASP A 108 11.39 2.84 18.75
C ASP A 108 11.58 1.80 17.63
N ALA A 109 12.83 1.49 17.31
CA ALA A 109 13.15 0.47 16.30
C ALA A 109 12.75 -0.95 16.74
N GLY A 110 12.58 -1.17 18.06
CA GLY A 110 12.13 -2.42 18.65
C GLY A 110 10.60 -2.57 18.71
N ASP A 111 9.84 -1.53 18.35
CA ASP A 111 8.37 -1.64 18.30
C ASP A 111 7.97 -2.67 17.26
N VAL A 112 7.18 -3.66 17.69
CA VAL A 112 6.61 -4.64 16.76
C VAL A 112 5.57 -3.93 15.89
N PRO A 113 5.69 -3.96 14.55
CA PRO A 113 4.80 -3.23 13.66
C PRO A 113 3.31 -3.48 13.90
N ASP A 114 2.96 -4.70 14.30
CA ASP A 114 1.58 -5.13 14.53
C ASP A 114 0.89 -4.39 15.68
N PHE A 115 1.64 -3.80 16.62
CA PHE A 115 1.07 -3.02 17.71
C PHE A 115 0.82 -1.55 17.34
N LEU A 116 1.44 -1.06 16.27
CA LEU A 116 1.32 0.33 15.85
C LEU A 116 -0.12 0.65 15.42
N PRO A 117 -0.72 1.73 15.94
CA PRO A 117 -2.09 2.11 15.60
C PRO A 117 -2.32 2.24 14.09
N GLY A 118 -1.40 2.90 13.37
CA GLY A 118 -1.49 3.08 11.92
C GLY A 118 -1.52 1.75 11.17
N VAL A 119 -0.66 0.80 11.57
CA VAL A 119 -0.57 -0.54 10.95
C VAL A 119 -1.86 -1.34 11.18
N LYS A 120 -2.42 -1.28 12.39
CA LYS A 120 -3.70 -1.95 12.70
C LYS A 120 -4.84 -1.41 11.83
N VAL A 121 -4.97 -0.09 11.74
CA VAL A 121 -6.03 0.57 10.97
C VAL A 121 -5.88 0.24 9.48
N ILE A 122 -4.67 0.36 8.92
CA ILE A 122 -4.48 0.11 7.48
C ILE A 122 -4.65 -1.35 7.10
N ARG A 123 -4.30 -2.30 7.98
CA ARG A 123 -4.58 -3.72 7.74
C ARG A 123 -6.06 -4.04 7.83
N ALA A 124 -6.81 -3.37 8.71
CA ALA A 124 -8.26 -3.49 8.78
C ALA A 124 -8.93 -2.90 7.52
N PHE A 125 -8.41 -1.78 7.00
CA PHE A 125 -8.77 -1.23 5.70
C PHE A 125 -8.49 -2.25 4.58
N ALA A 126 -7.28 -2.83 4.55
CA ALA A 126 -6.88 -3.74 3.49
C ALA A 126 -7.70 -5.02 3.43
N LYS A 127 -8.12 -5.56 4.58
CA LYS A 127 -9.07 -6.68 4.63
C LYS A 127 -10.40 -6.33 3.98
N LYS A 128 -10.92 -5.11 4.21
CA LYS A 128 -12.19 -4.66 3.62
C LYS A 128 -12.07 -4.47 2.12
N VAL A 129 -10.97 -3.91 1.62
CA VAL A 129 -10.77 -3.74 0.18
C VAL A 129 -10.54 -5.07 -0.53
N THR A 130 -9.83 -6.02 0.08
CA THR A 130 -9.74 -7.39 -0.47
C THR A 130 -11.11 -8.07 -0.51
N ARG A 131 -11.93 -7.95 0.54
CA ARG A 131 -13.31 -8.47 0.50
C ARG A 131 -14.17 -7.71 -0.52
N MET A 132 -13.89 -6.43 -0.75
CA MET A 132 -14.60 -5.61 -1.74
C MET A 132 -14.26 -6.07 -3.16
N GLU A 133 -13.00 -6.40 -3.45
CA GLU A 133 -12.57 -7.00 -4.71
C GLU A 133 -13.29 -8.34 -4.96
N GLU A 134 -13.42 -9.20 -3.95
CA GLU A 134 -14.22 -10.42 -4.02
C GLU A 134 -15.70 -10.11 -4.33
N ALA A 135 -16.32 -9.18 -3.59
CA ALA A 135 -17.71 -8.79 -3.79
C ALA A 135 -17.97 -8.16 -5.18
N ILE A 136 -16.98 -7.45 -5.75
CA ILE A 136 -17.03 -6.95 -7.13
C ILE A 136 -17.10 -8.11 -8.12
N ASN A 137 -16.26 -9.13 -7.94
CA ASN A 137 -16.25 -10.33 -8.80
C ASN A 137 -17.55 -11.16 -8.66
N GLU A 138 -18.17 -11.15 -7.48
CA GLU A 138 -19.48 -11.75 -7.21
C GLU A 138 -20.65 -10.90 -7.75
N GLY A 139 -20.41 -9.65 -8.15
CA GLY A 139 -21.44 -8.71 -8.60
C GLY A 139 -22.34 -8.17 -7.46
N ASN A 140 -21.90 -8.29 -6.20
CA ASN A 140 -22.69 -7.90 -5.03
C ASN A 140 -22.58 -6.40 -4.73
N VAL A 141 -23.37 -5.60 -5.45
CA VAL A 141 -23.36 -4.12 -5.36
C VAL A 141 -23.55 -3.62 -3.92
N GLN A 142 -24.48 -4.20 -3.16
CA GLN A 142 -24.76 -3.74 -1.80
C GLN A 142 -23.58 -3.96 -0.86
N GLU A 143 -22.95 -5.13 -0.94
CA GLU A 143 -21.76 -5.43 -0.14
C GLU A 143 -20.59 -4.53 -0.53
N VAL A 144 -20.37 -4.27 -1.82
CA VAL A 144 -19.33 -3.34 -2.30
C VAL A 144 -19.54 -1.94 -1.73
N GLN A 145 -20.76 -1.40 -1.80
CA GLN A 145 -21.08 -0.07 -1.27
C GLN A 145 -20.84 0.01 0.25
N GLN A 146 -21.26 -1.01 0.99
CA GLN A 146 -21.04 -1.06 2.44
C GLN A 146 -19.55 -1.19 2.80
N LEU A 147 -18.81 -2.03 2.09
CA LEU A 147 -17.38 -2.21 2.30
C LEU A 147 -16.64 -0.92 1.99
N TYR A 148 -16.95 -0.26 0.87
CA TYR A 148 -16.34 1.02 0.48
C TYR A 148 -16.54 2.10 1.54
N ALA A 149 -17.77 2.26 2.05
CA ALA A 149 -18.07 3.21 3.11
C ALA A 149 -17.28 2.91 4.40
N LYS A 150 -17.22 1.63 4.81
CA LYS A 150 -16.46 1.20 6.00
C LYS A 150 -14.96 1.40 5.83
N SER A 151 -14.41 1.11 4.65
CA SER A 151 -12.98 1.30 4.37
C SER A 151 -12.60 2.77 4.27
N LYS A 152 -13.48 3.66 3.78
CA LYS A 152 -13.25 5.12 3.85
C LYS A 152 -13.13 5.62 5.29
N LEU A 153 -13.93 5.08 6.21
CA LEU A 153 -13.81 5.43 7.63
C LEU A 153 -12.45 5.00 8.20
N ASP A 154 -11.94 3.82 7.85
CA ASP A 154 -10.60 3.40 8.27
C ASP A 154 -9.52 4.32 7.69
N LEU A 155 -9.61 4.69 6.41
CA LEU A 155 -8.67 5.64 5.80
C LEU A 155 -8.70 6.99 6.52
N SER A 156 -9.88 7.53 6.81
CA SER A 156 -10.00 8.81 7.55
C SER A 156 -9.31 8.77 8.93
N ARG A 157 -9.28 7.61 9.57
CA ARG A 157 -8.56 7.39 10.84
C ARG A 157 -7.06 7.19 10.64
N TYR A 158 -6.66 6.60 9.52
CA TYR A 158 -5.27 6.33 9.17
C TYR A 158 -4.49 7.60 8.81
N LEU A 159 -5.07 8.48 8.00
CA LEU A 159 -4.39 9.68 7.48
C LEU A 159 -3.71 10.56 8.54
N PRO A 160 -4.38 10.95 9.64
CA PRO A 160 -3.72 11.75 10.68
C PRO A 160 -2.61 10.98 11.42
N LEU A 161 -2.66 9.64 11.49
CA LEU A 161 -1.63 8.82 12.13
C LEU A 161 -0.32 8.78 11.34
N VAL A 162 -0.40 9.06 10.03
CA VAL A 162 0.76 9.12 9.14
C VAL A 162 0.94 10.51 8.54
N GLU A 163 0.39 11.55 9.17
CA GLU A 163 0.54 12.95 8.78
C GLU A 163 0.28 13.18 7.27
N LEU A 164 -0.83 12.64 6.77
CA LEU A 164 -1.36 12.91 5.43
C LEU A 164 -2.61 13.79 5.53
N GLU A 165 -2.91 14.48 4.43
CA GLU A 165 -4.09 15.34 4.31
C GLU A 165 -5.41 14.56 4.47
N PRO A 166 -6.50 15.19 4.93
CA PRO A 166 -7.83 14.59 4.98
C PRO A 166 -8.38 14.20 3.59
N LEU A 167 -9.28 13.20 3.53
CA LEU A 167 -9.80 12.64 2.26
C LEU A 167 -10.54 13.66 1.35
N ASP A 168 -11.01 14.77 1.89
CA ASP A 168 -11.67 15.87 1.16
C ASP A 168 -10.70 16.95 0.66
N SER A 169 -9.40 16.78 0.90
CA SER A 169 -8.36 17.68 0.44
C SER A 169 -8.18 17.64 -1.08
N GLN A 170 -7.81 18.80 -1.66
CA GLN A 170 -7.41 18.92 -3.06
C GLN A 170 -6.14 18.11 -3.40
N ASP A 171 -5.42 17.65 -2.37
CA ASP A 171 -4.29 16.72 -2.50
C ASP A 171 -4.70 15.44 -3.26
N TYR A 172 -5.99 15.07 -3.26
CA TYR A 172 -6.49 13.85 -3.92
C TYR A 172 -7.33 14.12 -5.16
N THR A 173 -7.10 15.22 -5.88
CA THR A 173 -7.82 15.55 -7.13
C THR A 173 -6.94 15.51 -8.38
N HIS A 174 -5.69 15.07 -8.25
CA HIS A 174 -4.73 14.97 -9.34
C HIS A 174 -3.77 13.79 -9.12
N GLU A 175 -3.05 13.41 -10.18
CA GLU A 175 -2.08 12.32 -10.11
C GLU A 175 -0.80 12.70 -9.36
N TRP A 176 -0.22 11.72 -8.67
CA TRP A 176 1.04 11.79 -7.93
C TRP A 176 2.07 10.83 -8.53
N ASP A 177 2.69 9.99 -7.70
CA ASP A 177 3.66 9.00 -8.15
C ASP A 177 2.95 7.80 -8.78
N THR A 178 2.83 7.85 -10.10
CA THR A 178 2.20 6.78 -10.89
C THR A 178 3.06 5.54 -10.99
N ARG A 179 4.36 5.60 -10.64
CA ARG A 179 5.30 4.48 -10.77
C ARG A 179 5.43 3.70 -9.46
N PRO A 180 5.30 2.36 -9.48
CA PRO A 180 5.67 1.56 -8.33
C PRO A 180 7.20 1.59 -8.24
N GLN A 181 7.75 2.18 -7.18
CA GLN A 181 9.20 2.12 -6.99
C GLN A 181 9.63 0.66 -6.80
N VAL A 182 10.52 0.20 -7.69
CA VAL A 182 11.32 -0.99 -7.47
C VAL A 182 12.34 -0.65 -6.41
N TRP A 183 12.13 -1.17 -5.21
CA TRP A 183 13.08 -0.93 -4.15
C TRP A 183 14.16 -1.99 -4.19
N CYS A 184 15.37 -1.61 -4.58
CA CYS A 184 16.53 -2.49 -4.49
C CYS A 184 17.38 -2.11 -3.28
N GLN A 185 17.51 -3.01 -2.29
CA GLN A 185 18.59 -2.96 -1.32
C GLN A 185 19.64 -4.02 -1.70
N GLY A 186 20.77 -3.56 -2.25
CA GLY A 186 21.79 -4.45 -2.80
C GLY A 186 21.23 -5.27 -3.96
N GLN A 187 21.31 -6.60 -3.88
CA GLN A 187 20.81 -7.52 -4.91
C GLN A 187 19.30 -7.82 -4.80
N PHE A 188 18.62 -7.37 -3.75
CA PHE A 188 17.22 -7.70 -3.51
C PHE A 188 16.31 -6.55 -3.90
N CYS A 189 15.49 -6.78 -4.92
CA CYS A 189 14.50 -5.82 -5.41
C CYS A 189 13.07 -6.27 -5.08
N VAL A 190 12.24 -5.38 -4.52
CA VAL A 190 10.81 -5.58 -4.20
C VAL A 190 9.92 -4.63 -5.00
#